data_AF-A0A971ARG7-F1
#
_entry.id   AF-A0A971ARG7-F1
#
_cell.length_a   1.000
_cell.length_b   1.000
_cell.length_c   1.000
_cell.angle_alpha   90.00
_cell.angle_beta   90.00
_cell.angle_gamma   90.00
#
_symmetry.space_group_name_H-M   'P 1'
#
loop_
_entity.id
_entity.type
_entity.pdbx_description
1 polymer ?
#
loop_
_entity_poly.entity_id
_entity_poly.type
_entity_poly.pdbx_seq_one_letter_code
_entity_poly.pdbx_strand_id
1 'polypeptide(L)'
;MSLCPRGTISYRVKSGDTFHNLAQRFNTTVASLMAVNPGVDPQNLSIGQNICIPVRRRVVPCAPANRYVIKAGDTFSKLAQRYGMTVAAIRALNPGVDPLNLQVGQVICLPARRRRKRF
;
A
#
# COMPACT_ATOMS: atom_id res chain seq x y z
N MET A 1 -9.35 23.75 -11.24
CA MET A 1 -8.65 22.93 -10.23
C MET A 1 -8.00 21.78 -10.95
N SER A 2 -6.68 21.82 -11.16
CA SER A 2 -5.96 20.72 -11.80
C SER A 2 -5.89 19.56 -10.80
N LEU A 3 -6.67 18.52 -11.07
CA LEU A 3 -6.72 17.31 -10.25
C LEU A 3 -5.46 16.50 -10.52
N CYS A 4 -4.79 16.10 -9.45
CA CYS A 4 -3.63 15.23 -9.54
C CYS A 4 -4.01 13.84 -10.11
N PRO A 5 -3.17 13.22 -10.96
CA PRO A 5 -3.44 11.90 -11.51
C PRO A 5 -3.65 10.82 -10.44
N ARG A 6 -4.35 9.74 -10.78
CA ARG A 6 -4.48 8.57 -9.88
C ARG A 6 -3.10 8.06 -9.47
N GLY A 7 -2.95 7.74 -8.18
CA GLY A 7 -1.66 7.31 -7.62
C GLY A 7 -0.74 8.45 -7.19
N THR A 8 -1.21 9.69 -7.27
CA THR A 8 -0.50 10.87 -6.74
C THR A 8 -1.37 11.60 -5.71
N ILE A 9 -0.75 12.45 -4.89
CA ILE A 9 -1.44 13.36 -3.96
C ILE A 9 -1.04 14.80 -4.25
N SER A 10 -1.96 15.74 -4.03
CA SER A 10 -1.63 17.17 -4.12
C SER A 10 -0.77 17.59 -2.93
N TYR A 11 0.29 18.34 -3.21
CA TYR A 11 1.21 18.88 -2.22
C TYR A 11 1.48 20.35 -2.54
N ARG A 12 1.39 21.19 -1.50
CA ARG A 12 1.70 22.62 -1.59
C ARG A 12 3.14 22.85 -1.17
N VAL A 13 3.97 23.31 -2.11
CA VAL A 13 5.40 23.59 -1.93
C VAL A 13 5.61 24.55 -0.77
N LYS A 14 6.57 24.21 0.10
CA LYS A 14 6.99 25.00 1.25
C LYS A 14 8.40 25.57 1.03
N SER A 15 8.79 26.52 1.87
CA SER A 15 10.15 27.05 1.87
C SER A 15 11.17 25.92 2.06
N GLY A 16 12.18 25.87 1.18
CA GLY A 16 13.23 24.85 1.19
C GLY A 16 12.89 23.52 0.53
N ASP A 17 11.67 23.35 -0.02
CA ASP A 17 11.34 22.15 -0.79
C ASP A 17 12.09 22.12 -2.13
N THR A 18 12.61 20.95 -2.49
CA THR A 18 13.19 20.65 -3.80
C THR A 18 12.63 19.32 -4.28
N PHE A 19 12.66 19.03 -5.59
CA PHE A 19 12.27 17.68 -6.02
C PHE A 19 13.16 16.59 -5.43
N HIS A 20 14.42 16.89 -5.11
CA HIS A 20 15.32 15.93 -4.48
C HIS A 20 14.86 15.55 -3.07
N ASN A 21 14.62 16.52 -2.18
CA ASN A 21 14.21 16.22 -0.81
C ASN A 21 12.77 15.68 -0.74
N LEU A 22 11.88 16.12 -1.64
CA LEU A 22 10.53 15.58 -1.75
C LEU A 22 10.56 14.13 -2.24
N ALA A 23 11.41 13.79 -3.21
CA ALA A 23 11.57 12.41 -3.67
C ALA A 23 11.97 11.48 -2.51
N GLN A 24 12.96 11.89 -1.72
CA GLN A 24 13.39 11.14 -0.54
C GLN A 24 12.27 11.02 0.49
N ARG A 25 11.66 12.14 0.86
CA ARG A 25 10.58 12.21 1.87
C ARG A 25 9.39 11.32 1.54
N PHE A 26 9.00 11.28 0.27
CA PHE A 26 7.83 10.54 -0.18
C PHE A 26 8.17 9.16 -0.78
N ASN A 27 9.44 8.72 -0.65
CA ASN A 27 9.91 7.44 -1.16
C ASN A 27 9.55 7.21 -2.64
N THR A 28 9.85 8.22 -3.46
CA THR A 28 9.70 8.24 -4.91
C THR A 28 11.01 8.71 -5.55
N THR A 29 11.02 9.00 -6.86
CA THR A 29 12.19 9.53 -7.57
C THR A 29 11.90 10.91 -8.14
N VAL A 30 12.95 11.70 -8.35
CA VAL A 30 12.87 12.99 -9.07
C VAL A 30 12.26 12.79 -10.46
N ALA A 31 12.67 11.74 -11.18
CA ALA A 31 12.12 11.40 -12.48
C ALA A 31 10.60 11.15 -12.43
N SER A 32 10.11 10.41 -11.41
CA SER A 32 8.68 10.20 -11.21
C SER A 32 7.93 11.48 -10.83
N LEU A 33 8.54 12.37 -10.05
CA LEU A 33 7.97 13.70 -9.76
C LEU A 33 7.83 14.53 -11.04
N MET A 34 8.87 14.61 -11.87
CA MET A 34 8.83 15.34 -13.14
C MET A 34 7.77 14.76 -14.08
N ALA A 35 7.68 13.43 -14.18
CA ALA A 35 6.74 12.75 -15.07
C ALA A 35 5.27 13.07 -14.75
N VAL A 36 4.91 13.24 -13.46
CA VAL A 36 3.52 13.56 -13.06
C VAL A 36 3.24 15.05 -12.94
N ASN A 37 4.25 15.91 -13.14
CA ASN A 37 4.14 17.37 -13.11
C ASN A 37 4.68 17.99 -14.41
N PRO A 38 4.06 17.71 -15.57
CA PRO A 38 4.49 18.34 -16.82
C PRO A 38 4.39 19.86 -16.72
N GLY A 39 5.45 20.56 -17.15
CA GLY A 39 5.52 22.03 -17.12
C GLY A 39 5.98 22.63 -15.79
N VAL A 40 6.32 21.81 -14.79
CA VAL A 40 6.98 22.29 -13.56
C VAL A 40 8.50 22.19 -13.72
N ASP A 41 9.19 23.30 -13.48
CA ASP A 41 10.65 23.33 -13.44
C ASP A 41 11.14 22.73 -12.11
N PRO A 42 11.87 21.59 -12.13
CA PRO A 42 12.38 20.94 -10.92
C PRO A 42 13.42 21.78 -10.17
N GLN A 43 14.05 22.77 -10.81
CA GLN A 43 15.06 23.65 -10.21
C GLN A 43 14.46 24.95 -9.66
N ASN A 44 13.20 25.24 -9.96
CA ASN A 44 12.58 26.51 -9.59
C ASN A 44 11.15 26.32 -9.06
N LEU A 45 11.05 25.69 -7.89
CA LEU A 45 9.77 25.52 -7.21
C LEU A 45 9.38 26.80 -6.48
N SER A 46 8.16 27.26 -6.73
CA SER A 46 7.63 28.45 -6.06
C SER A 46 6.92 28.06 -4.75
N ILE A 47 7.19 28.79 -3.67
CA ILE A 47 6.47 28.60 -2.40
C ILE A 47 4.96 28.79 -2.64
N GLY A 48 4.16 27.83 -2.18
CA GLY A 48 2.72 27.85 -2.36
C GLY A 48 2.23 27.23 -3.67
N GLN A 49 3.13 26.86 -4.60
CA GLN A 49 2.81 26.11 -5.81
C GLN A 49 2.23 24.74 -5.44
N ASN A 50 1.18 24.32 -6.15
CA ASN A 50 0.64 22.97 -6.01
C ASN A 50 1.29 22.05 -7.04
N ILE A 51 1.84 20.94 -6.56
CA ILE A 51 2.41 19.87 -7.37
C ILE A 51 1.78 18.53 -6.95
N CYS A 52 1.87 17.54 -7.83
CA CYS A 52 1.42 16.18 -7.57
C CYS A 52 2.61 15.31 -7.15
N ILE A 53 2.53 14.67 -6.00
CA ILE A 53 3.57 13.76 -5.50
C ILE A 53 3.15 12.33 -5.80
N PRO A 54 3.93 11.55 -6.58
CA PRO A 54 3.72 10.12 -6.70
C PRO A 54 3.82 9.50 -5.31
N VAL A 55 2.73 8.89 -4.87
CA VAL A 55 2.77 8.06 -3.69
C VAL A 55 2.84 6.64 -4.18
N ARG A 56 3.89 5.92 -3.76
CA ARG A 56 3.76 4.47 -3.73
C ARG A 56 2.60 4.21 -2.79
N ARG A 57 1.46 3.78 -3.33
CA ARG A 57 0.50 3.04 -2.52
C ARG A 57 1.32 1.89 -1.95
N ARG A 58 1.76 2.04 -0.70
CA ARG A 58 2.06 0.88 0.11
C ARG A 58 0.76 0.11 0.05
N VAL A 59 0.75 -0.95 -0.76
CA VAL A 59 -0.21 -2.00 -0.56
C VAL A 59 0.13 -2.46 0.83
N VAL A 60 -0.50 -1.85 1.84
CA VAL A 60 -0.47 -2.38 3.19
C VAL A 60 -1.07 -3.76 2.96
N PRO A 61 -0.30 -4.85 3.08
CA PRO A 61 -0.78 -6.17 2.64
C PRO A 61 -2.13 -6.50 3.30
N CYS A 62 -2.36 -5.89 4.47
CA CYS A 62 -3.58 -5.91 5.25
C CYS A 62 -4.07 -4.51 5.60
N ALA A 63 -5.34 -4.23 5.32
CA ALA A 63 -6.09 -3.33 6.19
C ALA A 63 -6.15 -3.92 7.63
N PRO A 64 -6.20 -3.10 8.69
CA PRO A 64 -6.29 -3.60 10.06
C PRO A 64 -7.42 -4.62 10.28
N ALA A 65 -8.58 -4.41 9.65
CA ALA A 65 -9.73 -5.32 9.71
C ALA A 65 -9.51 -6.69 9.04
N ASN A 66 -8.46 -6.83 8.22
CA ASN A 66 -8.09 -8.05 7.50
C ASN A 66 -6.88 -8.76 8.12
N ARG A 67 -6.43 -8.32 9.30
CA ARG A 67 -5.33 -8.97 10.03
C ARG A 67 -5.85 -10.21 10.74
N TYR A 68 -5.17 -11.32 10.52
CA TYR A 68 -5.39 -12.55 11.26
C TYR A 68 -4.09 -12.97 11.95
N VAL A 69 -4.16 -13.23 13.26
CA VAL A 69 -3.04 -13.74 14.03
C VAL A 69 -3.09 -15.25 14.01
N ILE A 70 -2.04 -15.89 13.49
CA ILE A 70 -1.89 -17.35 13.45
C ILE A 70 -2.02 -17.92 14.86
N LYS A 71 -2.85 -18.95 15.00
CA LYS A 71 -3.09 -19.69 16.24
C LYS A 71 -2.48 -21.09 16.15
N ALA A 72 -2.30 -21.73 17.29
CA ALA A 72 -1.81 -23.11 17.35
C ALA A 72 -2.68 -24.04 16.49
N GLY A 73 -2.04 -24.81 15.62
CA GLY A 73 -2.71 -25.76 14.72
C GLY A 73 -3.34 -25.16 13.46
N ASP A 74 -3.20 -23.85 13.22
CA ASP A 74 -3.57 -23.23 11.95
C ASP A 74 -2.66 -23.73 10.82
N THR A 75 -3.27 -23.96 9.66
CA THR A 75 -2.57 -24.18 8.39
C THR A 75 -3.26 -23.34 7.32
N PHE A 76 -2.56 -23.01 6.24
CA PHE A 76 -3.21 -22.31 5.12
C PHE A 76 -4.39 -23.10 4.56
N SER A 77 -4.35 -24.44 4.57
CA SER A 77 -5.47 -25.28 4.13
C SER A 77 -6.71 -25.13 5.02
N LYS A 78 -6.55 -25.14 6.35
CA LYS A 78 -7.66 -24.93 7.31
C LYS A 78 -8.23 -23.52 7.21
N LEU A 79 -7.35 -22.52 7.06
CA LEU A 79 -7.76 -21.12 6.91
C LEU A 79 -8.48 -20.90 5.57
N ALA A 80 -7.99 -21.51 4.48
CA ALA A 80 -8.63 -21.50 3.17
C ALA A 80 -10.07 -22.02 3.26
N GLN A 81 -10.28 -23.19 3.88
CA GLN A 81 -11.61 -23.74 4.11
C GLN A 81 -12.49 -22.80 4.95
N ARG A 82 -11.96 -22.25 6.04
CA ARG A 82 -12.69 -21.38 6.98
C ARG A 82 -13.16 -20.06 6.36
N TYR A 83 -12.37 -19.52 5.43
CA TYR A 83 -12.61 -18.25 4.75
C TYR A 83 -13.24 -18.42 3.35
N GLY A 84 -13.39 -19.65 2.87
CA GLY A 84 -13.92 -19.92 1.53
C GLY A 84 -12.96 -19.45 0.44
N MET A 85 -11.66 -19.70 0.62
CA MET A 85 -10.58 -19.33 -0.30
C MET A 85 -9.79 -20.57 -0.72
N THR A 86 -8.88 -20.40 -1.67
CA THR A 86 -7.84 -21.40 -1.97
C THR A 86 -6.55 -21.05 -1.21
N VAL A 87 -5.70 -22.05 -0.98
CA VAL A 87 -4.35 -21.83 -0.41
C VAL A 87 -3.55 -20.87 -1.29
N ALA A 88 -3.65 -20.99 -2.62
CA ALA A 88 -3.00 -20.11 -3.58
C ALA A 88 -3.43 -18.64 -3.40
N ALA A 89 -4.73 -18.39 -3.17
CA ALA A 89 -5.23 -17.04 -2.91
C ALA A 89 -4.69 -16.47 -1.59
N ILE A 90 -4.58 -17.29 -0.54
CA ILE A 90 -3.95 -16.87 0.72
C ILE A 90 -2.48 -16.54 0.51
N ARG A 91 -1.72 -17.36 -0.23
CA ARG A 91 -0.30 -17.09 -0.55
C ARG A 91 -0.13 -15.79 -1.33
N ALA A 92 -0.99 -15.53 -2.31
CA ALA A 92 -0.95 -14.31 -3.10
C ALA A 92 -1.20 -13.04 -2.25
N LEU A 93 -2.04 -13.13 -1.22
CA LEU A 93 -2.25 -12.05 -0.26
C LEU A 93 -1.09 -11.85 0.72
N ASN A 94 -0.24 -12.87 0.88
CA ASN A 94 0.81 -12.93 1.89
C ASN A 94 2.18 -13.23 1.25
N PRO A 95 2.67 -12.36 0.34
CA PRO A 95 3.98 -12.56 -0.27
C PRO A 95 5.06 -12.61 0.80
N GLY A 96 5.94 -13.60 0.72
CA GLY A 96 7.03 -13.82 1.68
C GLY A 96 6.66 -14.64 2.93
N VAL A 97 5.41 -15.08 3.08
CA VAL A 97 5.02 -16.03 4.14
C VAL A 97 5.17 -17.47 3.64
N ASP A 98 5.92 -18.29 4.38
CA ASP A 98 6.04 -19.73 4.14
C ASP A 98 4.83 -20.48 4.73
N PRO A 99 3.99 -21.14 3.90
CA PRO A 99 2.83 -21.90 4.37
C PRO A 99 3.18 -23.12 5.23
N LEU A 100 4.41 -23.64 5.13
CA LEU A 100 4.86 -24.83 5.87
C LEU A 100 5.50 -24.48 7.21
N ASN A 101 5.76 -23.19 7.46
CA ASN A 101 6.43 -22.71 8.66
C ASN A 101 5.70 -21.52 9.28
N LEU A 102 4.41 -21.71 9.57
CA LEU A 102 3.59 -20.68 10.22
C LEU A 102 3.89 -20.64 11.72
N GLN A 103 4.15 -19.44 12.25
CA GLN A 103 4.45 -19.24 13.65
C GLN A 103 3.22 -18.73 14.40
N VAL A 104 2.94 -19.28 15.58
CA VAL A 104 1.89 -18.73 16.46
C VAL A 104 2.22 -17.28 16.79
N GLY A 105 1.23 -16.39 16.67
CA GLY A 105 1.43 -14.94 16.83
C GLY A 105 1.81 -14.21 15.54
N GLN A 106 2.20 -14.91 14.48
CA GLN A 106 2.45 -14.31 13.18
C GLN A 106 1.17 -13.66 12.64
N VAL A 107 1.29 -12.45 12.11
CA VAL A 107 0.16 -11.75 11.48
C VAL A 107 0.18 -12.00 9.98
N ILE A 108 -0.93 -12.51 9.45
CA ILE A 108 -1.17 -12.64 8.02
C ILE A 108 -2.42 -11.86 7.60
N CYS A 109 -2.62 -11.76 6.29
CA CYS A 109 -3.71 -11.08 5.65
C CYS A 109 -4.73 -12.04 5.08
N LEU A 110 -5.94 -11.94 5.64
CA LEU A 110 -7.11 -12.66 5.19
C LEU A 110 -8.25 -11.65 5.06
N PRO A 111 -9.07 -11.71 3.99
CA PRO A 111 -10.21 -10.82 3.85
C PRO A 111 -11.18 -10.99 5.03
N ALA A 112 -11.90 -9.92 5.36
CA ALA A 112 -13.00 -10.01 6.33
C ALA A 112 -13.91 -11.19 5.98
N ARG A 113 -14.11 -12.08 6.95
CA ARG A 113 -14.88 -13.30 6.76
C ARG A 113 -16.27 -12.91 6.25
N ARG A 114 -16.67 -13.37 5.06
CA ARG A 114 -18.04 -13.16 4.56
C ARG A 114 -19.00 -13.71 5.61
N ARG A 115 -19.73 -12.84 6.30
CA ARG A 115 -20.87 -13.27 7.11
C ARG A 115 -21.89 -13.81 6.12
N ARG A 116 -22.11 -15.13 6.12
CA ARG A 116 -23.28 -15.68 5.42
C ARG A 116 -24.50 -15.05 6.08
N LYS A 117 -25.24 -14.22 5.34
CA LYS A 117 -26.60 -13.84 5.74
C LYS A 117 -27.36 -15.17 5.80
N ARG A 118 -27.78 -15.56 7.01
CA ARG A 118 -28.79 -16.62 7.16
C ARG A 118 -30.08 -15.99 6.64
N PHE A 119 -30.63 -16.55 5.57
CA PHE A 119 -32.01 -16.32 5.16
C PHE A 119 -32.88 -17.30 5.94
#